data_AF-A0A973M408-F1
#
_entry.id   AF-A0A973M408-F1
#
_cell.length_a   1.000
_cell.length_b   1.000
_cell.length_c   1.000
_cell.angle_alpha   90.00
_cell.angle_beta   90.00
_cell.angle_gamma   90.00
#
_symmetry.space_group_name_H-M   'P 1'
#
loop_
_entity.id
_entity.type
_entity.pdbx_description
1 polymer ?
#
loop_
_entity_poly.entity_id
_entity_poly.type
_entity_poly.pdbx_seq_one_letter_code
_entity_poly.pdbx_strand_id
1 'polypeptide(L)'
;MTHSDPAAFPPDFAAAVERLAELTERFAAAAERVELWDASVPTCPGWSARELVIHLGTIHAWAASAFGADRAPEMPPFDDGGTSLPEWYRARAAGLVVALRAAGPDAPAWTLWGNRVAAFWARRQLHETAIHAYDLS
;
A
#
# COMPACT_ATOMS: atom_id res chain seq x y z
N MET A 1 -36.22 -2.28 20.77
CA MET A 1 -35.64 -1.87 19.47
C MET A 1 -34.40 -1.05 19.75
N THR A 2 -33.25 -1.70 19.88
CA THR A 2 -31.94 -1.04 19.90
C THR A 2 -31.54 -0.80 18.45
N HIS A 3 -31.34 0.46 18.07
CA HIS A 3 -30.78 0.82 16.77
C HIS A 3 -29.44 0.12 16.58
N SER A 4 -29.31 -0.66 15.51
CA SER A 4 -28.01 -1.14 15.03
C SER A 4 -27.21 0.07 14.52
N ASP A 5 -25.97 0.21 15.00
CA ASP A 5 -25.04 1.26 14.60
C ASP A 5 -24.52 0.98 13.16
N PRO A 6 -24.81 1.84 12.17
CA PRO A 6 -24.55 1.56 10.75
C PRO A 6 -23.08 1.74 10.31
N ALA A 7 -22.15 1.94 11.25
CA ALA A 7 -20.73 2.07 10.96
C ALA A 7 -19.91 1.18 11.90
N ALA A 8 -19.93 -0.14 11.68
CA ALA A 8 -18.82 -0.97 12.12
C ALA A 8 -17.55 -0.33 11.54
N PHE A 9 -16.81 0.39 12.38
CA PHE A 9 -15.60 1.09 11.99
C PHE A 9 -14.71 0.09 11.24
N PRO A 10 -14.01 0.51 10.17
CA PRO A 10 -12.89 -0.28 9.67
C PRO A 10 -11.96 -0.62 10.86
N PRO A 11 -11.13 -1.69 10.79
CA PRO A 11 -10.24 -2.04 11.90
C PRO A 11 -9.59 -0.76 12.45
N ASP A 12 -9.54 -0.65 13.78
CA ASP A 12 -8.83 0.42 14.48
C ASP A 12 -7.54 0.74 13.70
N PHE A 13 -7.27 2.02 13.48
CA PHE A 13 -6.15 2.49 12.66
C PHE A 13 -4.86 1.74 12.96
N ALA A 14 -4.55 1.49 14.24
CA ALA A 14 -3.39 0.72 14.62
C ALA A 14 -3.44 -0.72 14.07
N ALA A 15 -4.55 -1.43 14.27
CA ALA A 15 -4.77 -2.76 13.71
C ALA A 15 -4.70 -2.79 12.17
N ALA A 16 -5.21 -1.76 11.49
CA ALA A 16 -5.10 -1.64 10.03
C ALA A 16 -3.65 -1.49 9.58
N VAL A 17 -2.85 -0.69 10.29
CA VAL A 17 -1.43 -0.47 10.00
C VAL A 17 -0.60 -1.73 10.28
N GLU A 18 -0.86 -2.45 11.37
CA GLU A 18 -0.19 -3.72 11.64
C GLU A 18 -0.53 -4.78 10.60
N ARG A 19 -1.82 -4.88 10.21
CA ARG A 19 -2.23 -5.82 9.16
C ARG A 19 -1.62 -5.47 7.80
N LEU A 20 -1.49 -4.18 7.49
CA LEU A 20 -0.78 -3.72 6.30
C LEU A 20 0.69 -4.18 6.35
N ALA A 21 1.38 -3.98 7.48
CA ALA A 21 2.78 -4.39 7.63
C ALA A 21 2.99 -5.91 7.41
N GLU A 22 2.10 -6.74 7.95
CA GLU A 22 2.12 -8.19 7.72
C GLU A 22 1.93 -8.54 6.23
N LEU A 23 0.97 -7.90 5.57
CA LEU A 23 0.66 -8.16 4.17
C LEU A 23 1.77 -7.68 3.23
N THR A 24 2.42 -6.56 3.55
CA THR A 24 3.56 -6.08 2.76
C THR A 24 4.73 -7.04 2.86
N GLU A 25 5.03 -7.60 4.04
CA GLU A 25 6.09 -8.62 4.14
C GLU A 25 5.71 -9.92 3.41
N ARG A 26 4.43 -10.33 3.46
CA ARG A 26 3.96 -11.47 2.67
C ARG A 26 4.13 -11.24 1.16
N PHE A 27 3.79 -10.04 0.68
CA PHE A 27 3.97 -9.68 -0.73
C PHE A 27 5.46 -9.66 -1.11
N ALA A 28 6.32 -9.08 -0.27
CA ALA A 28 7.77 -9.08 -0.49
C ALA A 28 8.33 -10.52 -0.57
N ALA A 29 7.92 -11.40 0.34
CA ALA A 29 8.31 -12.81 0.32
C ALA A 29 7.78 -13.57 -0.90
N ALA A 30 6.63 -13.17 -1.46
CA ALA A 30 6.14 -13.72 -2.71
C ALA A 30 6.97 -13.21 -3.91
N ALA A 31 7.31 -11.93 -3.92
CA ALA A 31 8.19 -11.33 -4.93
C ALA A 31 9.59 -11.98 -4.96
N GLU A 32 10.12 -12.40 -3.81
CA GLU A 32 11.38 -13.15 -3.72
C GLU A 32 11.33 -14.53 -4.39
N ARG A 33 10.13 -15.10 -4.59
CA ARG A 33 9.92 -16.40 -5.24
C ARG A 33 9.61 -16.27 -6.74
N VAL A 34 9.58 -15.05 -7.29
CA VAL A 34 9.31 -14.84 -8.72
C VAL A 34 10.52 -15.29 -9.54
N GLU A 35 10.35 -16.36 -10.31
CA GLU A 35 11.39 -16.88 -11.20
C GLU A 35 11.41 -16.16 -12.57
N LEU A 36 10.23 -15.76 -13.07
CA LEU A 36 10.07 -15.10 -14.36
C LEU A 36 9.31 -13.78 -14.20
N TRP A 37 10.04 -12.67 -14.20
CA TRP A 37 9.51 -11.33 -14.00
C TRP A 37 8.53 -10.85 -15.08
N ASP A 38 8.66 -11.37 -16.30
CA ASP A 38 7.79 -11.03 -17.44
C ASP A 38 6.56 -11.95 -17.55
N ALA A 39 6.40 -12.91 -16.63
CA ALA A 39 5.23 -13.77 -16.58
C ALA A 39 3.97 -12.94 -16.33
N SER A 40 2.91 -13.22 -17.10
CA SER A 40 1.63 -12.54 -16.93
C SER A 40 0.96 -12.91 -15.62
N VAL A 41 0.34 -11.92 -14.98
CA VAL A 41 -0.48 -12.09 -13.77
C VAL A 41 -1.94 -12.36 -14.19
N PRO A 42 -2.50 -13.56 -13.97
CA PRO A 42 -3.82 -13.92 -14.51
C PRO A 42 -4.97 -13.03 -14.03
N THR A 43 -4.90 -12.54 -12.79
CA THR A 43 -5.92 -11.66 -12.18
C THR A 43 -5.73 -10.19 -12.54
N CYS A 44 -4.60 -9.83 -13.14
CA CYS A 44 -4.29 -8.49 -13.65
C CYS A 44 -3.95 -8.56 -15.15
N PRO A 45 -4.95 -8.72 -16.05
CA PRO A 45 -4.70 -8.87 -17.47
C PRO A 45 -3.86 -7.73 -18.05
N GLY A 46 -2.80 -8.10 -18.77
CA GLY A 46 -1.87 -7.15 -19.39
C GLY A 46 -0.72 -6.73 -18.47
N TRP A 47 -0.64 -7.22 -17.23
CA TRP A 47 0.47 -6.95 -16.33
C TRP A 47 1.38 -8.17 -16.17
N SER A 48 2.68 -7.91 -16.12
CA SER A 48 3.71 -8.84 -15.68
C SER A 48 3.89 -8.81 -14.16
N ALA A 49 4.51 -9.84 -13.60
CA ALA A 49 4.88 -9.86 -12.18
C ALA A 49 5.76 -8.65 -11.79
N ARG A 50 6.65 -8.22 -12.70
CA ARG A 50 7.46 -7.00 -12.53
C ARG A 50 6.59 -5.77 -12.37
N GLU A 51 5.65 -5.55 -13.28
CA GLU A 51 4.76 -4.39 -13.27
C GLU A 51 3.89 -4.36 -12.01
N LEU A 52 3.41 -5.52 -11.55
CA LEU A 52 2.65 -5.63 -10.31
C LEU A 52 3.46 -5.18 -9.08
N VAL A 53 4.71 -5.64 -8.95
CA VAL A 53 5.58 -5.25 -7.81
C VAL A 53 5.95 -3.77 -7.89
N ILE A 54 6.29 -3.27 -9.07
CA ILE A 54 6.59 -1.84 -9.29
C ILE A 54 5.38 -0.99 -8.94
N HIS A 55 4.20 -1.38 -9.42
CA HIS A 55 2.95 -0.66 -9.14
C HIS A 55 2.73 -0.51 -7.64
N LEU A 56 2.75 -1.62 -6.89
CA LEU A 56 2.42 -1.59 -5.48
C LEU A 56 3.45 -0.79 -4.67
N GLY A 57 4.74 -0.95 -4.95
CA GLY A 57 5.79 -0.16 -4.29
C GLY A 57 5.68 1.34 -4.59
N THR A 58 5.35 1.70 -5.83
CA THR A 58 5.12 3.10 -6.23
C THR A 58 3.90 3.70 -5.54
N ILE A 59 2.80 2.95 -5.43
CA ILE A 59 1.59 3.38 -4.72
C ILE A 59 1.84 3.56 -3.21
N HIS A 60 2.69 2.72 -2.59
CA HIS A 60 3.11 2.93 -1.21
C HIS A 60 3.87 4.25 -1.02
N ALA A 61 4.82 4.55 -1.90
CA ALA A 61 5.57 5.79 -1.86
C ALA A 61 4.69 7.02 -2.08
N TRP A 62 3.74 6.94 -3.04
CA TRP A 62 2.80 8.01 -3.32
C TRP A 62 1.85 8.29 -2.16
N ALA A 63 1.35 7.24 -1.51
CA ALA A 63 0.51 7.37 -0.31
C ALA A 63 1.26 8.03 0.85
N ALA A 64 2.54 7.68 1.07
CA ALA A 64 3.36 8.32 2.10
C ALA A 64 3.56 9.82 1.83
N SER A 65 3.76 10.21 0.56
CA SER A 65 3.89 11.61 0.13
C SER A 65 2.61 12.43 0.29
N ALA A 66 1.47 11.80 0.57
CA ALA A 66 0.20 12.51 0.74
C ALA A 66 0.05 13.15 2.13
N PHE A 67 0.86 12.75 3.12
CA PHE A 67 0.77 13.29 4.49
C PHE A 67 1.28 14.73 4.54
N GLY A 68 0.48 15.62 5.11
CA GLY A 68 0.73 17.06 5.12
C GLY A 68 0.55 17.76 3.77
N ALA A 69 0.21 17.02 2.70
CA ALA A 69 0.04 17.60 1.36
C ALA A 69 -1.34 18.25 1.19
N ASP A 70 -1.35 19.44 0.58
CA ASP A 70 -2.59 20.16 0.25
C ASP A 70 -3.26 19.72 -1.04
N ARG A 71 -2.46 19.21 -1.97
CA ARG A 71 -2.85 18.78 -3.31
C ARG A 71 -2.31 17.39 -3.59
N ALA A 72 -2.77 16.80 -4.68
CA ALA A 72 -2.28 15.50 -5.14
C ALA A 72 -0.75 15.56 -5.31
N PRO A 73 0.01 14.70 -4.61
CA PRO A 73 1.44 14.57 -4.87
C PRO A 73 1.64 13.95 -6.26
N GLU A 74 2.77 14.27 -6.90
CA GLU A 74 3.17 13.60 -8.13
C GLU A 74 3.50 12.14 -7.86
N MET A 75 3.20 11.26 -8.82
CA MET A 75 3.56 9.86 -8.72
C MET A 75 5.09 9.74 -8.84
N PRO A 76 5.80 9.15 -7.86
CA PRO A 76 7.24 9.01 -7.97
C PRO A 76 7.58 8.05 -9.13
N PRO A 77 8.63 8.35 -9.91
CA PRO A 77 9.10 7.41 -10.92
C PRO A 77 9.64 6.13 -10.26
N PHE A 78 9.58 5.02 -11.00
CA PHE A 78 10.31 3.82 -10.60
C PHE A 78 11.81 4.05 -10.78
N ASP A 79 12.54 3.87 -9.69
CA ASP A 79 14.00 3.82 -9.62
C ASP A 79 14.37 2.85 -8.49
N ASP A 80 15.00 1.74 -8.83
CA ASP A 80 15.45 0.72 -7.89
C ASP A 80 16.81 1.03 -7.26
N GLY A 81 17.51 2.07 -7.74
CA GLY A 81 18.83 2.43 -7.24
C GLY A 81 19.85 1.29 -7.33
N GLY A 82 19.64 0.31 -8.22
CA GLY A 82 20.48 -0.89 -8.34
C GLY A 82 20.21 -1.98 -7.30
N THR A 83 19.13 -1.88 -6.52
CA THR A 83 18.70 -2.94 -5.59
C THR A 83 17.83 -3.97 -6.30
N SER A 84 17.64 -5.14 -5.67
CA SER A 84 16.70 -6.13 -6.20
C SER A 84 15.25 -5.61 -6.10
N LEU A 85 14.37 -6.02 -7.00
CA LEU A 85 12.98 -5.56 -6.98
C LEU A 85 12.21 -5.88 -5.68
N PRO A 86 12.39 -7.06 -5.04
CA PRO A 86 11.82 -7.32 -3.72
C PRO A 86 12.38 -6.42 -2.60
N GLU A 87 13.69 -6.12 -2.62
CA GLU A 87 14.33 -5.21 -1.67
C GLU A 87 13.81 -3.78 -1.83
N TRP A 88 13.74 -3.30 -3.08
CA TRP A 88 13.14 -2.01 -3.40
C TRP A 88 11.71 -1.91 -2.90
N TYR A 89 10.87 -2.92 -3.18
CA TYR A 89 9.48 -2.96 -2.72
C TYR A 89 9.40 -2.88 -1.18
N ARG A 90 10.20 -3.69 -0.48
CA ARG A 90 10.24 -3.73 0.98
C ARG A 90 10.60 -2.36 1.56
N ALA A 91 11.57 -1.65 0.97
CA ALA A 91 11.93 -0.31 1.39
C ALA A 91 10.76 0.69 1.23
N ARG A 92 10.03 0.63 0.10
CA ARG A 92 8.86 1.49 -0.13
C ARG A 92 7.71 1.18 0.85
N ALA A 93 7.43 -0.10 1.07
CA ALA A 93 6.42 -0.54 2.02
C ALA A 93 6.74 -0.12 3.46
N ALA A 94 7.99 -0.32 3.90
CA ALA A 94 8.45 0.10 5.21
C ALA A 94 8.32 1.61 5.42
N GLY A 95 8.66 2.40 4.40
CA GLY A 95 8.50 3.87 4.42
C GLY A 95 7.05 4.30 4.68
N LEU A 96 6.09 3.67 4.01
CA LEU A 96 4.67 3.93 4.24
C LEU A 96 4.22 3.54 5.66
N VAL A 97 4.59 2.35 6.14
CA VAL A 97 4.20 1.86 7.47
C VAL A 97 4.77 2.77 8.56
N VAL A 98 6.03 3.17 8.46
CA VAL A 98 6.66 4.12 9.39
C VAL A 98 5.93 5.47 9.37
N ALA A 99 5.63 5.99 8.19
CA ALA A 99 4.94 7.26 8.04
C ALA A 99 3.52 7.22 8.66
N LEU A 100 2.78 6.13 8.47
CA LEU A 100 1.45 5.93 9.07
C LEU A 100 1.53 5.86 10.60
N ARG A 101 2.46 5.09 11.16
CA ARG A 101 2.66 4.99 12.62
C ARG A 101 3.03 6.34 13.23
N ALA A 102 3.87 7.12 12.56
CA ALA A 102 4.29 8.43 13.04
C ALA A 102 3.18 9.49 12.95
N ALA A 103 2.36 9.45 11.90
CA ALA A 103 1.31 10.44 11.66
C ALA A 103 0.12 10.28 12.62
N GLY A 104 -0.34 9.03 12.82
CA GLY A 104 -1.61 8.77 13.53
C GLY A 104 -2.85 9.01 12.65
N PRO A 105 -4.05 8.60 13.12
CA PRO A 105 -5.25 8.48 12.27
C PRO A 105 -5.76 9.80 11.71
N ASP A 106 -5.69 10.87 12.50
CA ASP A 106 -6.29 12.18 12.20
C ASP A 106 -5.32 13.16 11.54
N ALA A 107 -4.07 12.73 11.29
CA ALA A 107 -3.08 13.58 10.64
C ALA A 107 -3.58 14.06 9.27
N PRO A 108 -3.46 15.36 8.95
CA PRO A 108 -3.86 15.90 7.66
C PRO A 108 -3.14 15.18 6.51
N ALA A 109 -3.91 14.80 5.49
CA ALA A 109 -3.38 14.18 4.28
C ALA A 109 -4.22 14.58 3.08
N TRP A 110 -3.59 14.78 1.92
CA TRP A 110 -4.35 14.77 0.68
C TRP A 110 -4.93 13.37 0.45
N THR A 111 -6.16 13.26 -0.05
CA THR A 111 -6.80 11.96 -0.36
C THR A 111 -7.45 12.03 -1.73
N LEU A 112 -7.66 10.85 -2.33
CA LEU A 112 -8.30 10.73 -3.64
C LEU A 112 -9.74 11.28 -3.61
N TRP A 113 -10.40 11.12 -2.47
CA TRP A 113 -11.75 11.60 -2.18
C TRP A 113 -12.00 11.57 -0.66
N GLY A 114 -13.11 12.19 -0.25
CA GLY A 114 -13.60 12.11 1.13
C GLY A 114 -12.69 12.82 2.14
N ASN A 115 -12.62 12.25 3.35
CA ASN A 115 -11.93 12.86 4.48
C ASN A 115 -10.41 12.95 4.24
N ARG A 116 -9.85 14.14 4.44
CA ARG A 116 -8.43 14.48 4.19
C ARG A 116 -7.51 14.11 5.37
N VAL A 117 -7.47 12.83 5.73
CA VAL A 117 -6.70 12.31 6.89
C VAL A 117 -5.97 11.01 6.59
N ALA A 118 -4.88 10.73 7.32
CA ALA A 118 -4.03 9.55 7.13
C ALA A 118 -4.77 8.21 7.29
N ALA A 119 -5.83 8.13 8.10
CA ALA A 119 -6.66 6.93 8.22
C ALA A 119 -7.30 6.49 6.89
N PHE A 120 -7.49 7.40 5.93
CA PHE A 120 -7.89 7.04 4.56
C PHE A 120 -6.82 6.15 3.89
N TRP A 121 -5.56 6.57 3.96
CA TRP A 121 -4.45 5.87 3.32
C TRP A 121 -4.14 4.54 3.99
N ALA A 122 -4.23 4.43 5.32
CA ALA A 122 -4.10 3.15 6.00
C ALA A 122 -5.07 2.10 5.42
N ARG A 123 -6.35 2.47 5.24
CA ARG A 123 -7.37 1.57 4.67
C ARG A 123 -7.16 1.30 3.19
N ARG A 124 -6.87 2.35 2.42
CA ARG A 124 -6.65 2.24 0.97
C ARG A 124 -5.47 1.31 0.67
N GLN A 125 -4.36 1.50 1.38
CA GLN A 125 -3.14 0.71 1.19
C GLN A 125 -3.32 -0.71 1.70
N LEU A 126 -4.01 -0.91 2.84
CA LEU A 126 -4.38 -2.24 3.30
C LEU A 126 -5.20 -3.01 2.24
N HIS A 127 -6.17 -2.34 1.60
CA HIS A 127 -6.99 -2.95 0.56
C HIS A 127 -6.16 -3.32 -0.68
N GLU A 128 -5.34 -2.39 -1.20
CA GLU A 128 -4.48 -2.68 -2.36
C GLU A 128 -3.52 -3.83 -2.08
N THR A 129 -2.83 -3.79 -0.95
CA THR A 129 -1.85 -4.84 -0.60
C THR A 129 -2.54 -6.18 -0.41
N ALA A 130 -3.75 -6.22 0.17
CA ALA A 130 -4.48 -7.48 0.33
C ALA A 130 -4.85 -8.12 -1.01
N ILE A 131 -5.29 -7.31 -2.00
CA ILE A 131 -5.61 -7.79 -3.35
C ILE A 131 -4.34 -8.27 -4.05
N HIS A 132 -3.30 -7.43 -4.09
CA HIS A 132 -2.09 -7.78 -4.83
C HIS A 132 -1.24 -8.87 -4.18
N ALA A 133 -1.36 -9.08 -2.86
CA ALA A 133 -0.81 -10.25 -2.19
C ALA A 133 -1.50 -11.56 -2.60
N TYR A 134 -2.73 -11.51 -3.12
CA TYR A 134 -3.36 -12.64 -3.77
C TYR A 134 -2.93 -12.74 -5.25
N ASP A 135 -2.80 -11.62 -5.95
CA ASP A 135 -2.39 -11.62 -7.36
C ASP A 135 -0.97 -12.17 -7.58
N LEU A 136 -0.07 -11.99 -6.61
CA LEU A 136 1.31 -12.47 -6.66
C LEU A 136 1.52 -13.80 -5.89
N SER A 137 0.45 -14.50 -5.47
CA SER A 137 0.57 -15.74 -4.66
C SER A 137 0.73 -17.02 -5.45
#